data_AF-A0A942E4G7-F1
#
_entry.id   AF-A0A942E4G7-F1
#
_cell.length_a   1.000
_cell.length_b   1.000
_cell.length_c   1.000
_cell.angle_alpha   90.00
_cell.angle_beta   90.00
_cell.angle_gamma   90.00
#
_symmetry.space_group_name_H-M   'P 1'
#
loop_
_entity.id
_entity.type
_entity.pdbx_description
1 polymer ?
#
loop_
_entity_poly.entity_id
_entity_poly.type
_entity_poly.pdbx_seq_one_letter_code
_entity_poly.pdbx_strand_id
1 'polypeptide(L)'
;MVDHPVASSSGPARAEKAGVQRAGRTGDPGIVPAGEASFSQQLRMMWRALLGSPLRRCLILTSSGLLVLIVAMACGQVMLNRWNQPFYDAIERRDLPEFFHQLVVFAWIAGALLLINVAEGWLNRYLHIKLREGLVRDLLEQWMRPGRAAKLARSGEIGVNPDQRLHEDAWHLADLSADLGIGLAQSSVLLLSFIGVLWSISAGFSFHIHGTSVDIPGYMVWAALAYAGTASFISWLLGRPLIRLNADHYAREAELRAALVRASQNVEAISRSGSETAQRGRLVGTLEDVLAATRKIMTASIRLQWFTAGYGWVTVVAPIVIASPVYFAGDLSFGGLMMAAAAFTQVHSALRWFVDNIGSIADWRATLLRVASFRLALIRMDEK
;
A
#
# COMPACT_ATOMS: atom_id res chain seq x y z
N MET A 1 6.55 78.89 2.04
CA MET A 1 7.14 79.75 0.98
C MET A 1 8.40 79.00 0.54
N VAL A 2 8.34 78.19 -0.52
CA VAL A 2 8.67 78.56 -1.93
C VAL A 2 10.20 78.75 -2.03
N ASP A 3 10.99 78.02 -2.86
CA ASP A 3 10.68 77.18 -4.03
C ASP A 3 11.76 76.09 -4.32
N HIS A 4 11.49 75.18 -5.28
CA HIS A 4 12.47 74.25 -5.90
C HIS A 4 13.02 74.79 -7.24
N PRO A 5 14.23 74.36 -7.69
CA PRO A 5 14.34 73.54 -8.91
C PRO A 5 15.47 72.44 -8.82
N VAL A 6 16.09 71.99 -9.93
CA VAL A 6 15.73 70.77 -10.70
C VAL A 6 16.92 70.21 -11.54
N ALA A 7 17.14 68.88 -11.52
CA ALA A 7 17.86 68.03 -12.53
C ALA A 7 19.37 68.33 -12.86
N SER A 8 20.17 67.48 -13.56
CA SER A 8 20.31 66.00 -13.69
C SER A 8 21.52 65.66 -14.61
N SER A 9 22.33 64.63 -14.33
CA SER A 9 23.16 63.89 -15.32
C SER A 9 23.82 62.63 -14.70
N SER A 10 23.43 61.42 -15.14
CA SER A 10 24.16 60.48 -16.02
C SER A 10 25.29 59.65 -15.36
N GLY A 11 25.19 58.31 -15.43
CA GLY A 11 26.13 57.34 -14.82
C GLY A 11 27.43 57.08 -15.63
N PRO A 12 28.09 55.90 -15.54
CA PRO A 12 27.57 54.58 -15.13
C PRO A 12 28.30 53.90 -13.96
N ALA A 13 27.55 53.14 -13.14
CA ALA A 13 28.13 52.28 -12.10
C ALA A 13 28.40 50.85 -12.62
N ARG A 14 29.68 50.51 -12.62
CA ARG A 14 30.31 49.24 -13.03
C ARG A 14 29.67 48.02 -12.36
N ALA A 15 29.48 46.92 -13.11
CA ALA A 15 29.04 45.65 -12.55
C ALA A 15 30.14 45.00 -11.70
N GLU A 16 29.88 44.79 -10.40
CA GLU A 16 30.77 44.05 -9.51
C GLU A 16 30.22 42.65 -9.22
N LYS A 17 30.71 41.66 -9.99
CA LYS A 17 30.52 40.24 -9.71
C LYS A 17 31.53 39.79 -8.65
N ALA A 18 31.26 40.06 -7.38
CA ALA A 18 31.74 39.19 -6.30
C ALA A 18 30.77 38.00 -6.22
N GLY A 19 31.19 36.73 -6.15
CA GLY A 19 32.52 36.22 -5.81
C GLY A 19 32.32 34.91 -5.06
N VAL A 20 31.51 33.98 -5.62
CA VAL A 20 31.21 32.69 -4.99
C VAL A 20 32.45 31.79 -5.09
N GLN A 21 33.37 32.00 -4.15
CA GLN A 21 34.66 31.36 -4.14
C GLN A 21 34.52 29.94 -3.61
N ARG A 22 34.76 28.96 -4.48
CA ARG A 22 34.94 27.56 -4.09
C ARG A 22 36.20 27.42 -3.22
N ALA A 23 36.02 27.41 -1.91
CA ALA A 23 36.86 26.69 -0.97
C ALA A 23 35.98 25.61 -0.32
N GLY A 24 36.44 24.40 -0.06
CA GLY A 24 37.79 23.86 -0.16
C GLY A 24 37.83 22.68 0.79
N ARG A 25 37.88 21.45 0.26
CA ARG A 25 37.78 20.22 1.05
C ARG A 25 38.82 20.21 2.18
N THR A 26 38.37 20.31 3.42
CA THR A 26 39.09 19.82 4.59
C THR A 26 38.21 18.76 5.24
N GLY A 27 38.70 17.52 5.26
CA GLY A 27 37.93 16.39 5.74
C GLY A 27 38.09 16.24 7.25
N ASP A 28 37.02 16.45 8.01
CA ASP A 28 36.83 15.75 9.27
C ASP A 28 36.30 14.34 8.96
N PRO A 29 37.00 13.25 9.32
CA PRO A 29 36.54 11.90 9.06
C PRO A 29 35.33 11.56 9.95
N GLY A 30 34.13 11.77 9.39
CA GLY A 30 32.91 11.09 9.80
C GLY A 30 31.94 11.92 10.65
N ILE A 31 31.06 12.66 9.99
CA ILE A 31 29.61 12.38 10.06
C ILE A 31 29.09 12.46 8.62
N VAL A 32 28.86 11.30 7.99
CA VAL A 32 28.10 11.23 6.74
C VAL A 32 26.62 11.31 7.12
N PRO A 33 25.84 12.31 6.64
CA PRO A 33 24.43 12.41 6.97
C PRO A 33 23.67 11.16 6.54
N ALA A 34 22.63 10.78 7.29
CA ALA A 34 21.94 9.48 7.17
C ALA A 34 21.14 9.26 5.85
N GLY A 35 21.27 10.16 4.86
CA GLY A 35 20.53 10.13 3.60
C GLY A 35 21.18 9.33 2.45
N GLU A 36 22.46 8.96 2.53
CA GLU A 36 23.20 8.38 1.37
C GLU A 36 23.27 6.84 1.31
N ALA A 37 22.72 6.13 2.31
CA ALA A 37 22.60 4.67 2.20
C ALA A 37 21.51 4.32 1.18
N SER A 38 21.88 3.72 0.04
CA SER A 38 20.93 3.27 -0.97
C SER A 38 19.87 2.36 -0.34
N PHE A 39 18.61 2.47 -0.77
CA PHE A 39 17.51 1.59 -0.33
C PHE A 39 17.89 0.10 -0.42
N SER A 40 18.62 -0.28 -1.48
CA SER A 40 19.14 -1.64 -1.65
C SER A 40 20.15 -2.07 -0.58
N GLN A 41 20.92 -1.13 -0.01
CA GLN A 41 21.90 -1.38 1.05
C GLN A 41 21.21 -1.47 2.42
N GLN A 42 20.23 -0.60 2.69
CA GLN A 42 19.42 -0.64 3.91
C GLN A 42 18.65 -1.95 4.02
N LEU A 43 17.95 -2.35 2.95
CA LEU A 43 17.24 -3.62 2.88
C LEU A 43 18.20 -4.81 3.05
N ARG A 44 19.35 -4.82 2.37
CA ARG A 44 20.39 -5.86 2.54
C ARG A 44 20.97 -5.88 3.96
N MET A 45 21.08 -4.74 4.64
CA MET A 45 21.57 -4.68 6.03
C MET A 45 20.58 -5.35 6.98
N MET A 46 19.29 -4.99 6.91
CA MET A 46 18.27 -5.59 7.76
C MET A 46 18.03 -7.07 7.44
N TRP A 47 18.08 -7.44 6.16
CA TRP A 47 18.03 -8.84 5.73
C TRP A 47 19.20 -9.66 6.30
N ARG A 48 20.43 -9.14 6.24
CA ARG A 48 21.61 -9.78 6.86
C ARG A 48 21.51 -9.87 8.38
N ALA A 49 20.91 -8.87 9.05
CA ALA A 49 20.66 -8.91 10.49
C ALA A 49 19.71 -10.06 10.87
N LEU A 50 18.57 -10.15 10.18
CA LEU A 50 17.59 -11.24 10.33
C LEU A 50 18.21 -12.63 10.06
N LEU A 51 19.03 -12.76 9.01
CA LEU A 51 19.75 -14.00 8.69
C LEU A 51 20.95 -14.30 9.63
N GLY A 52 21.47 -13.29 10.33
CA GLY A 52 22.49 -13.46 11.38
C GLY A 52 21.90 -13.88 12.73
N SER A 53 20.60 -13.62 12.95
CA SER A 53 19.93 -13.92 14.21
C SER A 53 19.79 -15.43 14.49
N PRO A 54 19.74 -15.86 15.77
CA PRO A 54 19.45 -17.25 16.13
C PRO A 54 18.06 -17.71 15.64
N LEU A 55 17.16 -16.76 15.36
CA LEU A 55 15.80 -17.01 14.88
C LEU A 55 15.76 -17.37 13.38
N ARG A 56 16.85 -17.27 12.61
CA ARG A 56 16.89 -17.55 11.15
C ARG A 56 16.18 -18.86 10.79
N ARG A 57 16.52 -19.97 11.45
CA ARG A 57 15.95 -21.29 11.12
C ARG A 57 14.44 -21.32 11.34
N CYS A 58 13.97 -20.71 12.43
CA CYS A 58 12.53 -20.59 12.71
C CYS A 58 11.83 -19.74 11.65
N LEU A 59 12.37 -18.56 11.31
CA LEU A 59 11.79 -17.68 10.31
C LEU A 59 11.69 -18.33 8.93
N ILE A 60 12.76 -18.99 8.47
CA ILE A 60 12.75 -19.71 7.18
C ILE A 60 11.71 -20.85 7.19
N LEU A 61 11.69 -21.68 8.24
CA LEU A 61 10.72 -22.79 8.33
C LEU A 61 9.27 -22.28 8.38
N THR A 62 8.99 -21.24 9.17
CA THR A 62 7.68 -20.61 9.25
C THR A 62 7.25 -20.03 7.89
N SER A 63 8.11 -19.25 7.22
CA SER A 63 7.80 -18.67 5.91
C SER A 63 7.65 -19.72 4.81
N SER A 64 8.46 -20.78 4.81
CA SER A 64 8.31 -21.90 3.87
C SER A 64 7.03 -22.70 4.12
N GLY A 65 6.71 -23.01 5.38
CA GLY A 65 5.44 -23.66 5.73
C GLY A 65 4.23 -22.81 5.34
N LEU A 66 4.32 -21.48 5.50
CA LEU A 66 3.27 -20.55 5.11
C LEU A 66 3.10 -20.50 3.59
N LEU A 67 4.20 -20.48 2.83
CA LEU A 67 4.14 -20.58 1.36
C LEU A 67 3.46 -21.89 0.90
N VAL A 68 3.74 -23.02 1.56
CA VAL A 68 3.07 -24.29 1.27
C VAL A 68 1.57 -24.21 1.56
N LEU A 69 1.16 -23.60 2.68
CA LEU A 69 -0.26 -23.40 3.01
C LEU A 69 -0.95 -22.45 2.03
N ILE A 70 -0.29 -21.37 1.60
CA ILE A 70 -0.80 -20.44 0.57
C ILE A 70 -1.04 -21.18 -0.75
N VAL A 71 -0.09 -22.01 -1.19
CA VAL A 71 -0.23 -22.82 -2.42
C VAL A 71 -1.34 -23.86 -2.25
N ALA A 72 -1.43 -24.55 -1.11
CA ALA A 72 -2.51 -25.50 -0.84
C ALA A 72 -3.89 -24.81 -0.83
N MET A 73 -3.99 -23.61 -0.25
CA MET A 73 -5.20 -22.78 -0.25
C MET A 73 -5.59 -22.39 -1.66
N ALA A 74 -4.64 -21.93 -2.49
CA ALA A 74 -4.90 -21.61 -3.90
C ALA A 74 -5.33 -22.83 -4.73
N CYS A 75 -4.70 -24.00 -4.52
CA CYS A 75 -5.16 -25.25 -5.13
C CYS A 75 -6.59 -25.61 -4.72
N GLY A 76 -6.93 -25.46 -3.44
CA GLY A 76 -8.28 -25.67 -2.94
C GLY A 76 -9.30 -24.67 -3.52
N GLN A 77 -8.92 -23.41 -3.72
CA GLN A 77 -9.74 -22.41 -4.42
C GLN A 77 -9.97 -22.79 -5.89
N VAL A 78 -8.96 -23.33 -6.58
CA VAL A 78 -9.12 -23.86 -7.95
C VAL A 78 -10.04 -25.09 -7.98
N MET A 79 -9.95 -25.98 -7.00
CA MET A 79 -10.86 -27.13 -6.86
C MET A 79 -12.31 -26.66 -6.63
N LEU A 80 -12.51 -25.70 -5.72
CA LEU A 80 -13.82 -25.10 -5.46
C LEU A 80 -14.38 -24.38 -6.70
N ASN A 81 -13.53 -23.69 -7.47
CA ASN A 81 -13.95 -23.05 -8.72
C ASN A 81 -14.38 -24.08 -9.77
N ARG A 82 -13.65 -25.19 -9.91
CA ARG A 82 -14.03 -26.29 -10.83
C ARG A 82 -15.32 -27.00 -10.39
N TRP A 83 -15.56 -27.12 -9.08
CA TRP A 83 -16.79 -27.66 -8.52
C TRP A 83 -18.04 -26.84 -8.88
N ASN A 84 -17.92 -25.54 -9.14
CA ASN A 84 -19.05 -24.71 -9.59
C ASN A 84 -19.71 -25.28 -10.86
N GLN A 85 -18.93 -25.81 -11.81
CA GLN A 85 -19.48 -26.31 -13.07
C GLN A 85 -20.51 -27.45 -12.89
N PRO A 86 -20.15 -28.64 -12.35
CA PRO A 86 -21.11 -29.73 -12.18
C PRO A 86 -22.27 -29.35 -11.26
N PHE A 87 -22.05 -28.48 -10.26
CA PHE A 87 -23.12 -28.00 -9.38
C PHE A 87 -24.18 -27.18 -10.13
N TYR A 88 -23.78 -26.17 -10.92
CA TYR A 88 -24.71 -25.36 -11.70
C TYR A 88 -25.31 -26.12 -12.88
N ASP A 89 -24.55 -27.01 -13.52
CA ASP A 89 -25.05 -27.91 -14.57
C ASP A 89 -26.13 -28.88 -14.02
N ALA A 90 -26.01 -29.35 -12.76
CA ALA A 90 -27.02 -30.16 -12.11
C ALA A 90 -28.31 -29.37 -11.81
N ILE A 91 -28.19 -28.11 -11.41
CA ILE A 91 -29.34 -27.20 -11.23
C ILE A 91 -30.05 -26.94 -12.56
N GLU A 92 -29.30 -26.68 -13.63
CA GLU A 92 -29.84 -26.47 -14.99
C GLU A 92 -30.66 -27.69 -15.45
N ARG A 93 -30.10 -28.90 -15.30
CA ARG A 93 -30.77 -30.17 -15.63
C ARG A 93 -31.87 -30.58 -14.64
N ARG A 94 -31.99 -29.90 -13.49
CA ARG A 94 -32.89 -30.24 -12.37
C ARG A 94 -32.61 -31.64 -11.78
N ASP A 95 -31.34 -32.03 -11.78
CA ASP A 95 -30.84 -33.32 -11.32
C ASP A 95 -30.65 -33.33 -9.80
N LEU A 96 -31.68 -33.78 -9.07
CA LEU A 96 -31.65 -33.83 -7.59
C LEU A 96 -30.58 -34.78 -7.02
N PRO A 97 -30.40 -36.02 -7.53
CA PRO A 97 -29.30 -36.89 -7.09
C PRO A 97 -27.93 -36.24 -7.23
N GLU A 98 -27.63 -35.65 -8.40
CA GLU A 98 -26.34 -34.99 -8.63
C GLU A 98 -26.19 -33.73 -7.76
N PHE A 99 -27.25 -32.94 -7.58
CA PHE A 99 -27.25 -31.77 -6.69
C PHE A 99 -26.87 -32.15 -5.24
N PHE A 100 -27.46 -33.21 -4.67
CA PHE A 100 -27.10 -33.67 -3.34
C PHE A 100 -25.69 -34.26 -3.27
N HIS A 101 -25.23 -34.96 -4.31
CA HIS A 101 -23.86 -35.44 -4.41
C HIS A 101 -22.86 -34.26 -4.38
N GLN A 102 -23.09 -33.24 -5.21
CA GLN A 102 -22.26 -32.04 -5.26
C GLN A 102 -22.28 -31.24 -3.95
N LEU A 103 -23.38 -31.26 -3.19
CA LEU A 103 -23.42 -30.65 -1.85
C LEU A 103 -22.55 -31.38 -0.82
N VAL A 104 -22.42 -32.71 -0.91
CA VAL A 104 -21.46 -33.49 -0.10
C VAL A 104 -20.02 -33.23 -0.54
N VAL A 105 -19.76 -33.15 -1.86
CA VAL A 105 -18.43 -32.78 -2.39
C VAL A 105 -18.02 -31.38 -1.92
N PHE A 106 -18.94 -30.42 -1.95
CA PHE A 106 -18.72 -29.07 -1.40
C PHE A 106 -18.35 -29.11 0.09
N ALA A 107 -19.06 -29.87 0.91
CA ALA A 107 -18.78 -29.98 2.34
C ALA A 107 -17.34 -30.48 2.62
N TRP A 108 -16.85 -31.44 1.83
CA TRP A 108 -15.45 -31.90 1.91
C TRP A 108 -14.44 -30.83 1.47
N ILE A 109 -14.67 -30.15 0.35
CA ILE A 109 -13.78 -29.09 -0.15
C ILE A 109 -13.74 -27.91 0.85
N ALA A 110 -14.90 -27.46 1.33
CA ALA A 110 -15.02 -26.38 2.30
C ALA A 110 -14.40 -26.75 3.66
N GLY A 111 -14.59 -27.99 4.14
CA GLY A 111 -13.96 -28.50 5.36
C GLY A 111 -12.43 -28.52 5.27
N ALA A 112 -11.87 -28.99 4.15
CA ALA A 112 -10.43 -28.98 3.91
C ALA A 112 -9.87 -27.55 3.83
N LEU A 113 -10.54 -26.66 3.09
CA LEU A 113 -10.18 -25.24 2.99
C LEU A 113 -10.21 -24.52 4.35
N LEU A 114 -11.21 -24.81 5.19
CA LEU A 114 -11.31 -24.26 6.55
C LEU A 114 -10.10 -24.67 7.41
N LEU A 115 -9.71 -25.95 7.37
CA LEU A 115 -8.55 -26.44 8.13
C LEU A 115 -7.24 -25.79 7.66
N ILE A 116 -7.05 -25.66 6.33
CA ILE A 116 -5.89 -24.96 5.75
C ILE A 116 -5.86 -23.50 6.20
N ASN A 117 -6.99 -22.79 6.12
CA ASN A 117 -7.08 -21.37 6.49
C ASN A 117 -6.83 -21.13 8.00
N VAL A 118 -7.31 -22.02 8.88
CA VAL A 118 -7.02 -21.94 10.32
C VAL A 118 -5.52 -22.16 10.61
N ALA A 119 -4.90 -23.14 9.93
CA ALA A 119 -3.45 -23.39 10.05
C ALA A 119 -2.62 -22.22 9.51
N GLU A 120 -3.02 -21.65 8.36
CA GLU A 120 -2.41 -20.47 7.75
C GLU A 120 -2.50 -19.26 8.70
N GLY A 121 -3.67 -18.99 9.26
CA GLY A 121 -3.88 -17.90 10.22
C GLY A 121 -3.09 -18.06 11.53
N TRP A 122 -2.87 -19.30 12.00
CA TRP A 122 -1.98 -19.56 13.14
C TRP A 122 -0.52 -19.28 12.78
N LEU A 123 -0.06 -19.78 11.64
CA LEU A 123 1.34 -19.64 11.20
C LEU A 123 1.68 -18.20 10.83
N ASN A 124 0.73 -17.45 10.27
CA ASN A 124 0.81 -16.01 10.04
C ASN A 124 1.03 -15.23 11.36
N ARG A 125 0.18 -15.45 12.38
CA ARG A 125 0.38 -14.83 13.71
C ARG A 125 1.72 -15.22 14.35
N TYR A 126 2.17 -16.46 14.17
CA TYR A 126 3.46 -16.90 14.66
C TYR A 126 4.64 -16.20 13.93
N LEU A 127 4.52 -15.97 12.62
CA LEU A 127 5.52 -15.23 11.84
C LEU A 127 5.65 -13.78 12.31
N HIS A 128 4.52 -13.09 12.53
CA HIS A 128 4.48 -11.73 13.11
C HIS A 128 5.25 -11.66 14.43
N ILE A 129 4.93 -12.54 15.39
CA ILE A 129 5.62 -12.61 16.69
C ILE A 129 7.12 -12.81 16.51
N LYS A 130 7.55 -13.71 15.61
CA LYS A 130 8.97 -14.04 15.42
C LYS A 130 9.76 -12.96 14.67
N LEU A 131 9.14 -12.25 13.73
CA LEU A 131 9.75 -11.10 13.06
C LEU A 131 9.95 -9.94 14.04
N ARG A 132 8.92 -9.62 14.82
CA ARG A 132 8.97 -8.58 15.86
C ARG A 132 9.97 -8.93 16.96
N GLU A 133 9.99 -10.18 17.43
CA GLU A 133 11.01 -10.66 18.38
C GLU A 133 12.43 -10.50 17.83
N GLY A 134 12.67 -10.91 16.58
CA GLY A 134 13.99 -10.83 15.96
C GLY A 134 14.48 -9.40 15.77
N LEU A 135 13.62 -8.51 15.28
CA LEU A 135 13.97 -7.11 15.04
C LEU A 135 14.21 -6.33 16.35
N VAL A 136 13.30 -6.47 17.34
CA VAL A 136 13.43 -5.75 18.62
C VAL A 136 14.65 -6.24 19.41
N ARG A 137 14.95 -7.55 19.43
CA ARG A 137 16.17 -8.08 20.07
C ARG A 137 17.44 -7.53 19.42
N ASP A 138 17.56 -7.57 18.09
CA ASP A 138 18.73 -7.06 17.36
C ASP A 138 18.97 -5.56 17.60
N LEU A 139 17.91 -4.75 17.66
CA LEU A 139 18.00 -3.32 17.97
C LEU A 139 18.37 -3.06 19.44
N LEU A 140 17.76 -3.79 20.38
CA LEU A 140 18.04 -3.68 21.81
C LEU A 140 19.49 -4.08 22.13
N GLU A 141 19.96 -5.21 21.58
CA GLU A 141 21.35 -5.67 21.73
C GLU A 141 22.35 -4.65 21.18
N GLN A 142 22.03 -3.99 20.06
CA GLN A 142 22.88 -2.95 19.48
C GLN A 142 22.84 -1.63 20.25
N TRP A 143 21.72 -1.26 20.87
CA TRP A 143 21.61 -0.05 21.66
C TRP A 143 22.31 -0.18 23.02
N MET A 144 22.20 -1.35 23.63
CA MET A 144 22.75 -1.67 24.96
C MET A 144 24.24 -2.09 24.96
N ARG A 145 24.93 -2.09 23.81
CA ARG A 145 26.40 -2.28 23.83
C ARG A 145 27.08 -1.13 24.59
N PRO A 146 28.21 -1.39 25.28
CA PRO A 146 28.87 -0.41 26.15
C PRO A 146 29.06 0.96 25.50
N GLY A 147 28.59 2.02 26.16
CA GLY A 147 28.74 3.41 25.73
C GLY A 147 27.83 3.87 24.59
N ARG A 148 27.22 2.98 23.78
CA ARG A 148 26.44 3.38 22.61
C ARG A 148 25.19 4.18 22.94
N ALA A 149 24.38 3.76 23.92
CA ALA A 149 23.21 4.53 24.36
C ALA A 149 23.57 5.97 24.77
N ALA A 150 24.71 6.16 25.46
CA ALA A 150 25.20 7.47 25.87
C ALA A 150 25.79 8.29 24.70
N LYS A 151 26.43 7.65 23.72
CA LYS A 151 26.85 8.31 22.46
C LYS A 151 25.63 8.76 21.65
N LEU A 152 24.60 7.91 21.56
CA LEU A 152 23.35 8.19 20.84
C LEU A 152 22.57 9.36 21.44
N ALA A 153 22.44 9.43 22.77
CA ALA A 153 21.79 10.56 23.44
C ALA A 153 22.46 11.92 23.15
N ARG A 154 23.72 11.93 22.66
CA ARG A 154 24.48 13.12 22.27
C ARG A 154 24.50 13.37 20.74
N SER A 155 23.93 12.50 19.91
CA SER A 155 24.09 12.55 18.44
C SER A 155 22.92 13.22 17.69
N GLY A 156 22.38 14.31 18.24
CA GLY A 156 21.36 15.14 17.57
C GLY A 156 20.05 14.41 17.26
N GLU A 157 19.37 14.79 16.17
CA GLU A 157 18.02 14.34 15.79
C GLU A 157 17.85 12.81 15.67
N ILE A 158 18.93 12.06 15.40
CA ILE A 158 18.88 10.59 15.29
C ILE A 158 18.71 9.93 16.67
N GLY A 159 19.20 10.60 17.72
CA GLY A 159 19.09 10.14 19.11
C GLY A 159 17.85 10.61 19.85
N VAL A 160 16.96 11.37 19.20
CA VAL A 160 15.68 11.81 19.76
C VAL A 160 14.69 10.63 19.74
N ASN A 161 14.04 10.40 20.89
CA ASN A 161 13.07 9.33 21.15
C ASN A 161 13.53 7.92 20.70
N PRO A 162 14.63 7.38 21.26
CA PRO A 162 15.14 6.06 20.90
C PRO A 162 14.18 4.93 21.34
N ASP A 163 13.37 5.19 22.37
CA ASP A 163 12.27 4.36 22.86
C ASP A 163 11.16 4.21 21.81
N GLN A 164 10.71 5.32 21.21
CA GLN A 164 9.71 5.31 20.13
C GLN A 164 10.23 4.51 18.92
N ARG A 165 11.50 4.71 18.54
CA ARG A 165 12.13 3.98 17.42
C ARG A 165 12.30 2.48 17.69
N LEU A 166 12.63 2.11 18.94
CA LEU A 166 12.84 0.71 19.35
C LEU A 166 11.51 -0.06 19.55
N HIS A 167 10.44 0.65 19.88
CA HIS A 167 9.13 0.07 20.17
C HIS A 167 8.16 0.25 19.00
N GLU A 168 7.67 1.47 18.75
CA GLU A 168 6.62 1.76 17.78
C GLU A 168 7.08 1.49 16.33
N ASP A 169 8.16 2.12 15.89
CA ASP A 169 8.68 1.95 14.52
C ASP A 169 9.10 0.50 14.23
N ALA A 170 9.72 -0.17 15.21
CA ALA A 170 10.19 -1.55 15.04
C ALA A 170 9.04 -2.56 14.96
N TRP A 171 7.98 -2.39 15.77
CA TRP A 171 6.80 -3.26 15.71
C TRP A 171 6.04 -3.03 14.41
N HIS A 172 5.74 -1.77 14.09
CA HIS A 172 5.03 -1.39 12.87
C HIS A 172 5.74 -1.88 11.60
N LEU A 173 7.08 -1.79 11.56
CA LEU A 173 7.87 -2.35 10.46
C LEU A 173 7.79 -3.88 10.37
N ALA A 174 7.80 -4.59 11.51
CA ALA A 174 7.72 -6.05 11.52
C ALA A 174 6.36 -6.53 11.02
N ASP A 175 5.29 -5.91 11.50
CA ASP A 175 3.91 -6.26 11.13
C ASP A 175 3.64 -5.91 9.66
N LEU A 176 3.95 -4.69 9.20
CA LEU A 176 3.85 -4.32 7.77
C LEU A 176 4.70 -5.21 6.86
N SER A 177 5.89 -5.65 7.29
CA SER A 177 6.73 -6.56 6.49
C SER A 177 6.11 -7.94 6.35
N ALA A 178 5.43 -8.43 7.40
CA ALA A 178 4.71 -9.70 7.37
C ALA A 178 3.48 -9.62 6.48
N ASP A 179 2.58 -8.66 6.74
CA ASP A 179 1.33 -8.48 5.97
C ASP A 179 1.60 -8.28 4.47
N LEU A 180 2.52 -7.40 4.10
CA LEU A 180 2.88 -7.17 2.70
C LEU A 180 3.52 -8.39 2.05
N GLY A 181 4.40 -9.11 2.76
CA GLY A 181 5.07 -10.29 2.24
C GLY A 181 4.12 -11.47 2.02
N ILE A 182 3.21 -11.69 2.97
CA ILE A 182 2.19 -12.75 2.92
C ILE A 182 1.15 -12.44 1.85
N GLY A 183 0.60 -11.22 1.85
CA GLY A 183 -0.38 -10.76 0.87
C GLY A 183 0.17 -10.81 -0.56
N LEU A 184 1.43 -10.41 -0.77
CA LEU A 184 2.08 -10.50 -2.08
C LEU A 184 2.17 -11.95 -2.56
N ALA A 185 2.56 -12.87 -1.68
CA ALA A 185 2.66 -14.30 -2.00
C ALA A 185 1.28 -14.89 -2.32
N GLN A 186 0.28 -14.64 -1.48
CA GLN A 186 -1.11 -15.04 -1.69
C GLN A 186 -1.65 -14.55 -3.04
N SER A 187 -1.59 -13.24 -3.29
CA SER A 187 -2.12 -12.64 -4.52
C SER A 187 -1.36 -13.08 -5.76
N SER A 188 -0.04 -13.27 -5.69
CA SER A 188 0.74 -13.77 -6.83
C SER A 188 0.39 -15.23 -7.18
N VAL A 189 0.30 -16.11 -6.17
CA VAL A 189 -0.05 -17.52 -6.38
C VAL A 189 -1.50 -17.65 -6.88
N LEU A 190 -2.43 -16.87 -6.31
CA LEU A 190 -3.83 -16.83 -6.73
C LEU A 190 -3.96 -16.34 -8.18
N LEU A 191 -3.29 -15.24 -8.54
CA LEU A 191 -3.28 -14.68 -9.89
C LEU A 191 -2.77 -15.69 -10.92
N LEU A 192 -1.63 -16.32 -10.67
CA LEU A 192 -1.06 -17.34 -11.56
C LEU A 192 -1.99 -18.54 -11.71
N SER A 193 -2.58 -19.01 -10.60
CA SER A 193 -3.51 -20.15 -10.59
C SER A 193 -4.76 -19.86 -11.43
N PHE A 194 -5.38 -18.70 -11.24
CA PHE A 194 -6.63 -18.36 -11.93
C PHE A 194 -6.44 -17.85 -13.36
N ILE A 195 -5.28 -17.29 -13.72
CA ILE A 195 -4.89 -17.14 -15.13
C ILE A 195 -4.83 -18.51 -15.80
N GLY A 196 -4.23 -19.52 -15.16
CA GLY A 196 -4.20 -20.90 -15.67
C GLY A 196 -5.61 -21.50 -15.86
N VAL A 197 -6.52 -21.28 -14.91
CA VAL A 197 -7.92 -21.69 -15.03
C VAL A 197 -8.62 -21.00 -16.21
N LEU A 198 -8.55 -19.67 -16.31
CA LEU A 198 -9.17 -18.94 -17.41
C LEU A 198 -8.58 -19.31 -18.78
N TRP A 199 -7.28 -19.60 -18.85
CA TRP A 199 -6.63 -20.06 -20.08
C TRP A 199 -7.14 -21.44 -20.49
N SER A 200 -7.26 -22.37 -19.53
CA SER A 200 -7.81 -23.71 -19.77
C SER A 200 -9.26 -23.69 -20.24
N ILE A 201 -10.08 -22.75 -19.75
CA ILE A 201 -11.48 -22.59 -20.18
C ILE A 201 -11.54 -21.92 -21.55
N SER A 202 -10.76 -20.86 -21.76
CA SER A 202 -10.73 -20.12 -23.04
C SER A 202 -10.18 -20.94 -24.22
N ALA A 203 -9.48 -22.05 -23.96
CA ALA A 203 -8.98 -22.93 -25.02
C ALA A 203 -10.09 -23.66 -25.79
N GLY A 204 -11.31 -23.75 -25.24
CA GLY A 204 -12.49 -24.27 -25.93
C GLY A 204 -13.38 -23.19 -26.56
N PHE A 205 -12.95 -21.92 -26.59
CA PHE A 205 -13.79 -20.82 -27.06
C PHE A 205 -13.54 -20.53 -28.55
N SER A 206 -14.45 -21.01 -29.40
CA SER A 206 -14.52 -20.70 -30.83
C SER A 206 -15.52 -19.58 -31.10
N PHE A 207 -15.08 -18.43 -31.61
CA PHE A 207 -15.99 -17.34 -31.98
C PHE A 207 -16.51 -17.53 -33.41
N HIS A 208 -17.78 -17.92 -33.52
CA HIS A 208 -18.47 -18.08 -34.79
C HIS A 208 -18.89 -16.72 -35.37
N ILE A 209 -17.98 -16.04 -36.08
CA ILE A 209 -18.20 -14.71 -36.67
C ILE A 209 -18.24 -14.85 -38.20
N HIS A 210 -19.35 -14.45 -38.82
CA HIS A 210 -19.56 -14.48 -40.29
C HIS A 210 -19.28 -15.85 -40.96
N GLY A 211 -19.50 -16.96 -40.24
CA GLY A 211 -19.28 -18.32 -40.74
C GLY A 211 -17.82 -18.82 -40.65
N THR A 212 -16.90 -18.03 -40.09
CA THR A 212 -15.56 -18.49 -39.71
C THR A 212 -15.45 -18.62 -38.20
N SER A 213 -14.90 -19.75 -37.72
CA SER A 213 -14.51 -19.95 -36.33
C SER A 213 -13.17 -19.26 -36.08
N VAL A 214 -13.19 -18.18 -35.28
CA VAL A 214 -11.98 -17.47 -34.84
C VAL A 214 -11.71 -17.83 -33.38
N ASP A 215 -10.68 -18.64 -33.16
CA ASP A 215 -10.26 -19.00 -31.82
C ASP A 215 -9.30 -17.92 -31.29
N ILE A 216 -9.57 -17.39 -30.08
CA ILE A 216 -8.71 -16.38 -29.43
C ILE A 216 -8.11 -17.00 -28.16
N PRO A 217 -6.88 -17.55 -28.21
CA PRO A 217 -6.25 -18.18 -27.06
C PRO A 217 -6.18 -17.24 -25.84
N GLY A 218 -6.75 -17.69 -24.73
CA GLY A 218 -6.76 -16.93 -23.48
C GLY A 218 -7.67 -15.69 -23.50
N TYR A 219 -8.69 -15.61 -24.36
CA TYR A 219 -9.62 -14.47 -24.43
C TYR A 219 -10.08 -13.94 -23.07
N MET A 220 -10.52 -14.81 -22.15
CA MET A 220 -10.96 -14.39 -20.81
C MET A 220 -9.85 -13.77 -19.98
N VAL A 221 -8.60 -14.21 -20.15
CA VAL A 221 -7.42 -13.63 -19.46
C VAL A 221 -7.18 -12.22 -19.96
N TRP A 222 -7.18 -12.00 -21.28
CA TRP A 222 -7.01 -10.67 -21.85
C TRP A 222 -8.15 -9.72 -21.47
N ALA A 223 -9.40 -10.22 -21.46
CA ALA A 223 -10.55 -9.47 -21.02
C ALA A 223 -10.47 -9.09 -19.52
N ALA A 224 -10.05 -10.01 -18.65
CA ALA A 224 -9.84 -9.73 -17.22
C ALA A 224 -8.73 -8.70 -16.98
N LEU A 225 -7.59 -8.83 -17.68
CA LEU A 225 -6.47 -7.89 -17.58
C LEU A 225 -6.85 -6.50 -18.10
N ALA A 226 -7.55 -6.40 -19.23
CA ALA A 226 -8.03 -5.13 -19.77
C ALA A 226 -9.06 -4.46 -18.84
N TYR A 227 -10.00 -5.26 -18.29
CA TYR A 227 -11.03 -4.77 -17.38
C TYR A 227 -10.46 -4.28 -16.04
N ALA A 228 -9.52 -5.02 -15.44
CA ALA A 228 -8.89 -4.61 -14.19
C ALA A 228 -7.85 -3.48 -14.40
N GLY A 229 -7.17 -3.47 -15.55
CA GLY A 229 -6.24 -2.40 -15.93
C GLY A 229 -6.91 -1.05 -16.17
N THR A 230 -8.01 -1.02 -16.92
CA THR A 230 -8.81 0.21 -17.14
C THR A 230 -9.39 0.76 -15.83
N ALA A 231 -9.87 -0.11 -14.95
CA ALA A 231 -10.35 0.26 -13.62
C ALA A 231 -9.26 0.87 -12.73
N SER A 232 -8.08 0.25 -12.72
CA SER A 232 -6.92 0.72 -11.96
C SER A 232 -6.46 2.09 -12.49
N PHE A 233 -6.42 2.26 -13.81
CA PHE A 233 -6.06 3.51 -14.46
C PHE A 233 -7.02 4.66 -14.13
N ILE A 234 -8.34 4.43 -14.22
CA ILE A 234 -9.34 5.46 -13.89
C ILE A 234 -9.35 5.76 -12.38
N SER A 235 -9.23 4.73 -11.52
CA SER A 235 -9.11 4.90 -10.06
C SER A 235 -7.90 5.76 -9.70
N TRP A 236 -6.74 5.50 -10.32
CA TRP A 236 -5.54 6.31 -10.14
C TRP A 236 -5.74 7.76 -10.62
N LEU A 237 -6.36 7.96 -11.79
CA LEU A 237 -6.63 9.28 -12.34
C LEU A 237 -7.57 10.11 -11.44
N LEU A 238 -8.59 9.49 -10.85
CA LEU A 238 -9.52 10.12 -9.91
C LEU A 238 -8.93 10.29 -8.50
N GLY A 239 -8.03 9.40 -8.07
CA GLY A 239 -7.38 9.45 -6.76
C GLY A 239 -6.20 10.41 -6.67
N ARG A 240 -5.41 10.58 -7.75
CA ARG A 240 -4.20 11.42 -7.77
C ARG A 240 -4.41 12.87 -7.25
N PRO A 241 -5.53 13.57 -7.49
CA PRO A 241 -5.78 14.90 -6.92
C PRO A 241 -5.85 14.93 -5.39
N LEU A 242 -6.28 13.84 -4.74
CA LEU A 242 -6.44 13.78 -3.27
C LEU A 242 -5.12 14.04 -2.54
N ILE A 243 -3.99 13.62 -3.10
CA ILE A 243 -2.66 13.86 -2.53
C ILE A 243 -2.40 15.36 -2.36
N ARG A 244 -2.73 16.17 -3.38
CA ARG A 244 -2.55 17.63 -3.35
C ARG A 244 -3.57 18.32 -2.45
N LEU A 245 -4.81 17.81 -2.41
CA LEU A 245 -5.88 18.36 -1.57
C LEU A 245 -5.63 18.08 -0.08
N ASN A 246 -5.14 16.89 0.28
CA ASN A 246 -4.73 16.56 1.64
C ASN A 246 -3.54 17.43 2.08
N ALA A 247 -2.58 17.70 1.20
CA ALA A 247 -1.47 18.61 1.52
C ALA A 247 -1.94 20.07 1.78
N ASP A 248 -2.88 20.59 0.98
CA ASP A 248 -3.53 21.90 1.23
C ASP A 248 -4.27 21.90 2.58
N HIS A 249 -5.06 20.86 2.87
CA HIS A 249 -5.75 20.70 4.14
C HIS A 249 -4.82 20.71 5.36
N TYR A 250 -3.76 19.89 5.36
CA TYR A 250 -2.81 19.87 6.48
C TYR A 250 -2.08 21.21 6.67
N ALA A 251 -1.82 21.95 5.58
CA ALA A 251 -1.28 23.30 5.69
C ALA A 251 -2.27 24.27 6.37
N ARG A 252 -3.55 24.24 5.99
CA ARG A 252 -4.60 25.07 6.64
C ARG A 252 -4.83 24.69 8.10
N GLU A 253 -4.81 23.41 8.42
CA GLU A 253 -4.95 22.91 9.78
C GLU A 253 -3.79 23.39 10.68
N ALA A 254 -2.56 23.38 10.14
CA ALA A 254 -1.39 23.95 10.82
C ALA A 254 -1.50 25.48 10.99
N GLU A 255 -2.01 26.21 10.00
CA GLU A 255 -2.27 27.67 10.09
C GLU A 255 -3.28 27.99 11.20
N LEU A 256 -4.41 27.27 11.26
CA LEU A 256 -5.43 27.38 12.30
C LEU A 256 -4.84 27.07 13.69
N ARG A 257 -4.10 25.95 13.83
CA ARG A 257 -3.46 25.57 15.10
C ARG A 257 -2.46 26.64 15.57
N ALA A 258 -1.67 27.21 14.66
CA ALA A 258 -0.76 28.30 14.97
C ALA A 258 -1.50 29.60 15.35
N ALA A 259 -2.63 29.90 14.72
CA ALA A 259 -3.47 31.04 15.07
C ALA A 259 -4.10 30.91 16.48
N LEU A 260 -4.56 29.71 16.84
CA LEU A 260 -5.07 29.39 18.18
C LEU A 260 -4.00 29.51 19.27
N VAL A 261 -2.78 28.99 19.03
CA VAL A 261 -1.65 29.14 19.96
C VAL A 261 -1.30 30.62 20.15
N ARG A 262 -1.20 31.40 19.07
CA ARG A 262 -0.95 32.85 19.16
C ARG A 262 -2.06 33.59 19.92
N ALA A 263 -3.32 33.20 19.73
CA ALA A 263 -4.45 33.78 20.46
C ALA A 263 -4.34 33.48 21.97
N SER A 264 -4.09 32.22 22.32
CA SER A 264 -3.92 31.76 23.71
C SER A 264 -2.77 32.46 24.43
N GLN A 265 -1.63 32.66 23.76
CA GLN A 265 -0.47 33.36 24.32
C GLN A 265 -0.71 34.86 24.56
N ASN A 266 -1.72 35.47 23.94
CA ASN A 266 -1.96 36.92 23.99
C ASN A 266 -3.33 37.28 24.60
N VAL A 267 -4.01 36.35 25.29
CA VAL A 267 -5.37 36.55 25.84
C VAL A 267 -5.48 37.83 26.67
N GLU A 268 -4.54 38.09 27.58
CA GLU A 268 -4.55 39.31 28.39
C GLU A 268 -4.45 40.60 27.55
N ALA A 269 -3.62 40.59 26.51
CA ALA A 269 -3.45 41.75 25.63
C ALA A 269 -4.70 41.97 24.75
N ILE A 270 -5.34 40.88 24.30
CA ILE A 270 -6.60 40.92 23.55
C ILE A 270 -7.73 41.49 24.42
N SER A 271 -7.86 41.01 25.65
CA SER A 271 -8.91 41.46 26.57
C SER A 271 -8.68 42.91 27.04
N ARG A 272 -7.44 43.27 27.42
CA ARG A 272 -7.05 44.64 27.80
C ARG A 272 -7.24 45.66 26.67
N SER A 273 -7.22 45.23 25.41
CA SER A 273 -7.47 46.08 24.23
C SER A 273 -8.92 46.03 23.70
N GLY A 274 -9.80 45.21 24.30
CA GLY A 274 -11.17 45.00 23.80
C GLY A 274 -11.25 44.41 22.38
N SER A 275 -10.17 43.82 21.86
CA SER A 275 -10.05 43.41 20.46
C SER A 275 -10.61 42.01 20.16
N GLU A 276 -11.37 41.45 21.10
CA GLU A 276 -11.91 40.09 21.11
C GLU A 276 -12.73 39.77 19.85
N THR A 277 -13.60 40.68 19.41
CA THR A 277 -14.42 40.52 18.18
C THR A 277 -13.56 40.43 16.92
N ALA A 278 -12.52 41.26 16.81
CA ALA A 278 -11.60 41.24 15.67
C ALA A 278 -10.74 39.96 15.67
N GLN A 279 -10.32 39.50 16.86
CA GLN A 279 -9.59 38.23 16.99
C GLN A 279 -10.47 37.02 16.66
N ARG A 280 -11.73 37.01 17.10
CA ARG A 280 -12.72 35.99 16.73
C ARG A 280 -12.91 35.94 15.22
N GLY A 281 -13.06 37.08 14.55
CA GLY A 281 -13.17 37.16 13.09
C GLY A 281 -11.98 36.51 12.37
N ARG A 282 -10.74 36.77 12.82
CA ARG A 282 -9.54 36.14 12.27
C ARG A 282 -9.50 34.62 12.46
N LEU A 283 -9.87 34.13 13.65
CA LEU A 283 -9.92 32.69 13.94
C LEU A 283 -11.00 31.97 13.13
N VAL A 284 -12.18 32.60 12.96
CA VAL A 284 -13.26 32.08 12.10
C VAL A 284 -12.80 32.02 10.65
N GLY A 285 -12.12 33.04 10.12
CA GLY A 285 -11.56 33.00 8.77
C GLY A 285 -10.59 31.83 8.56
N THR A 286 -9.65 31.59 9.48
CA THR A 286 -8.75 30.42 9.39
C THR A 286 -9.48 29.07 9.51
N LEU A 287 -10.63 29.02 10.20
CA LEU A 287 -11.47 27.84 10.23
C LEU A 287 -12.24 27.64 8.91
N GLU A 288 -12.73 28.71 8.30
CA GLU A 288 -13.38 28.67 6.99
C GLU A 288 -12.44 28.18 5.88
N ASP A 289 -11.16 28.56 5.92
CA ASP A 289 -10.12 28.06 5.01
C ASP A 289 -9.92 26.53 5.15
N VAL A 290 -9.85 26.02 6.39
CA VAL A 290 -9.80 24.56 6.66
C VAL A 290 -11.05 23.88 6.11
N LEU A 291 -12.25 24.39 6.45
CA LEU A 291 -13.52 23.82 5.98
C LEU A 291 -13.63 23.84 4.45
N ALA A 292 -13.11 24.87 3.78
CA ALA A 292 -13.04 24.94 2.32
C ALA A 292 -12.11 23.87 1.73
N ALA A 293 -10.96 23.61 2.35
CA ALA A 293 -10.06 22.50 1.97
C ALA A 293 -10.74 21.13 2.19
N THR A 294 -11.37 20.91 3.35
CA THR A 294 -12.11 19.67 3.66
C THR A 294 -13.24 19.42 2.65
N ARG A 295 -14.00 20.45 2.24
CA ARG A 295 -15.04 20.32 1.19
C ARG A 295 -14.47 19.90 -0.16
N LYS A 296 -13.28 20.36 -0.55
CA LYS A 296 -12.61 19.89 -1.80
C LYS A 296 -12.26 18.41 -1.70
N ILE A 297 -11.71 17.96 -0.55
CA ILE A 297 -11.40 16.54 -0.28
C ILE A 297 -12.68 15.70 -0.33
N MET A 298 -13.76 16.15 0.31
CA MET A 298 -15.06 15.49 0.31
C MET A 298 -15.58 15.26 -1.12
N THR A 299 -15.61 16.31 -1.96
CA THR A 299 -16.06 16.21 -3.36
C THR A 299 -15.17 15.27 -4.19
N ALA A 300 -13.85 15.31 -4.01
CA ALA A 300 -12.93 14.40 -4.70
C ALA A 300 -13.11 12.94 -4.24
N SER A 301 -13.32 12.72 -2.95
CA SER A 301 -13.55 11.40 -2.35
C SER A 301 -14.88 10.81 -2.81
N ILE A 302 -15.95 11.59 -2.81
CA ILE A 302 -17.27 11.20 -3.34
C ILE A 302 -17.18 10.83 -4.83
N ARG A 303 -16.43 11.59 -5.65
CA ARG A 303 -16.20 11.24 -7.07
C ARG A 303 -15.47 9.91 -7.24
N LEU A 304 -14.45 9.64 -6.42
CA LEU A 304 -13.75 8.35 -6.43
C LEU A 304 -14.66 7.20 -5.95
N GLN A 305 -15.48 7.45 -4.93
CA GLN A 305 -16.45 6.50 -4.40
C GLN A 305 -17.53 6.14 -5.44
N TRP A 306 -18.08 7.12 -6.16
CA TRP A 306 -19.00 6.88 -7.28
C TRP A 306 -18.39 5.96 -8.34
N PHE A 307 -17.14 6.21 -8.73
CA PHE A 307 -16.46 5.35 -9.70
C PHE A 307 -16.22 3.94 -9.16
N THR A 308 -15.65 3.81 -7.96
CA THR A 308 -15.31 2.49 -7.38
C THR A 308 -16.55 1.65 -7.05
N ALA A 309 -17.63 2.26 -6.56
CA ALA A 309 -18.89 1.57 -6.31
C ALA A 309 -19.62 1.19 -7.61
N GLY A 310 -19.71 2.11 -8.58
CA GLY A 310 -20.31 1.83 -9.89
C GLY A 310 -19.56 0.74 -10.65
N TYR A 311 -18.23 0.78 -10.63
CA TYR A 311 -17.38 -0.27 -11.19
C TYR A 311 -17.57 -1.63 -10.49
N GLY A 312 -17.75 -1.63 -9.15
CA GLY A 312 -18.06 -2.84 -8.39
C GLY A 312 -19.33 -3.55 -8.89
N TRP A 313 -20.41 -2.79 -9.18
CA TRP A 313 -21.62 -3.35 -9.79
C TRP A 313 -21.37 -3.94 -11.19
N VAL A 314 -20.60 -3.25 -12.03
CA VAL A 314 -20.21 -3.76 -13.35
C VAL A 314 -19.39 -5.05 -13.22
N THR A 315 -18.55 -5.18 -12.19
CA THR A 315 -17.68 -6.35 -11.96
C THR A 315 -18.47 -7.64 -11.74
N VAL A 316 -19.70 -7.56 -11.24
CA VAL A 316 -20.60 -8.72 -11.04
C VAL A 316 -21.08 -9.30 -12.38
N VAL A 317 -21.35 -8.44 -13.37
CA VAL A 317 -22.00 -8.82 -14.64
C VAL A 317 -21.01 -8.93 -15.80
N ALA A 318 -19.92 -8.15 -15.78
CA ALA A 318 -18.92 -8.14 -16.85
C ALA A 318 -18.40 -9.54 -17.25
N PRO A 319 -18.05 -10.46 -16.32
CA PRO A 319 -17.55 -11.78 -16.69
C PRO A 319 -18.57 -12.61 -17.47
N ILE A 320 -19.85 -12.50 -17.08
CA ILE A 320 -20.96 -13.21 -17.70
C ILE A 320 -21.21 -12.65 -19.11
N VAL A 321 -21.20 -11.33 -19.27
CA VAL A 321 -21.37 -10.68 -20.59
C VAL A 321 -20.21 -11.00 -21.53
N ILE A 322 -18.98 -11.10 -21.02
CA ILE A 322 -17.78 -11.44 -21.81
C ILE A 322 -17.84 -12.91 -22.29
N ALA A 323 -18.30 -13.84 -21.45
CA ALA A 323 -18.39 -15.26 -21.78
C ALA A 323 -19.71 -15.68 -22.47
N SER A 324 -20.77 -14.86 -22.41
CA SER A 324 -22.09 -15.21 -22.94
C SER A 324 -22.15 -15.51 -24.45
N PRO A 325 -21.35 -14.91 -25.36
CA PRO A 325 -21.39 -15.27 -26.77
C PRO A 325 -21.05 -16.75 -27.03
N VAL A 326 -20.13 -17.31 -26.22
CA VAL A 326 -19.70 -18.71 -26.33
C VAL A 326 -20.74 -19.66 -25.74
N TYR A 327 -21.36 -19.26 -24.62
CA TYR A 327 -22.51 -19.97 -24.04
C TYR A 327 -23.69 -20.06 -25.02
N PHE A 328 -24.09 -18.94 -25.63
CA PHE A 328 -25.19 -18.92 -26.60
C PHE A 328 -24.84 -19.54 -27.96
N ALA A 329 -23.55 -19.75 -28.27
CA ALA A 329 -23.11 -20.56 -29.42
C ALA A 329 -23.25 -22.07 -29.17
N GLY A 330 -23.32 -22.50 -27.89
CA GLY A 330 -23.44 -23.91 -27.50
C GLY A 330 -22.11 -24.57 -27.09
N ASP A 331 -20.98 -23.86 -27.20
CA ASP A 331 -19.64 -24.37 -26.91
C ASP A 331 -19.30 -24.36 -25.39
N LEU A 332 -20.20 -23.83 -24.55
CA LEU A 332 -20.02 -23.70 -23.10
C LEU A 332 -21.34 -23.96 -22.35
N SER A 333 -21.30 -24.79 -21.30
CA SER A 333 -22.46 -25.07 -20.43
C SER A 333 -22.75 -23.92 -19.45
N PHE A 334 -23.93 -23.94 -18.81
CA PHE A 334 -24.27 -22.93 -17.80
C PHE A 334 -23.30 -22.95 -16.61
N GLY A 335 -22.92 -24.14 -16.14
CA GLY A 335 -21.89 -24.30 -15.12
C GLY A 335 -20.50 -23.87 -15.59
N GLY A 336 -20.17 -24.07 -16.86
CA GLY A 336 -18.93 -23.56 -17.46
C GLY A 336 -18.87 -22.03 -17.46
N LEU A 337 -19.99 -21.37 -17.79
CA LEU A 337 -20.15 -19.92 -17.70
C LEU A 337 -19.97 -19.41 -16.26
N MET A 338 -20.59 -20.07 -15.27
CA MET A 338 -20.44 -19.71 -13.86
C MET A 338 -19.01 -19.94 -13.32
N MET A 339 -18.36 -21.03 -13.72
CA MET A 339 -16.96 -21.31 -13.41
C MET A 339 -16.00 -20.26 -14.00
N ALA A 340 -16.26 -19.81 -15.23
CA ALA A 340 -15.48 -18.77 -15.90
C ALA A 340 -15.67 -17.40 -15.24
N ALA A 341 -16.92 -17.08 -14.84
CA ALA A 341 -17.24 -15.84 -14.14
C ALA A 341 -16.56 -15.76 -12.76
N ALA A 342 -16.63 -16.84 -11.97
CA ALA A 342 -15.95 -16.92 -10.67
C ALA A 342 -14.42 -16.83 -10.81
N ALA A 343 -13.83 -17.50 -11.81
CA ALA A 343 -12.39 -17.40 -12.10
C ALA A 343 -11.94 -15.98 -12.48
N PHE A 344 -12.75 -15.25 -13.25
CA PHE A 344 -12.50 -13.83 -13.56
C PHE A 344 -12.47 -12.97 -12.30
N THR A 345 -13.44 -13.15 -11.40
CA THR A 345 -13.48 -12.41 -10.12
C THR A 345 -12.23 -12.67 -9.28
N GLN A 346 -11.71 -13.90 -9.27
CA GLN A 346 -10.48 -14.25 -8.57
C GLN A 346 -9.24 -13.56 -9.18
N VAL A 347 -9.11 -13.53 -10.52
CA VAL A 347 -8.06 -12.74 -11.21
C VAL A 347 -8.17 -11.25 -10.88
N HIS A 348 -9.39 -10.70 -10.89
CA HIS A 348 -9.62 -9.29 -10.56
C HIS A 348 -9.19 -8.96 -9.12
N SER A 349 -9.63 -9.73 -8.14
CA SER A 349 -9.26 -9.57 -6.72
C SER A 349 -7.76 -9.71 -6.49
N ALA A 350 -7.12 -10.68 -7.14
CA ALA A 350 -5.67 -10.89 -7.03
C ALA A 350 -4.86 -9.71 -7.59
N LEU A 351 -5.29 -9.12 -8.72
CA LEU A 351 -4.64 -7.92 -9.26
C LEU A 351 -4.91 -6.68 -8.39
N ARG A 352 -6.12 -6.58 -7.83
CA ARG A 352 -6.54 -5.44 -7.00
C ARG A 352 -5.67 -5.27 -5.75
N TRP A 353 -5.18 -6.36 -5.15
CA TRP A 353 -4.27 -6.31 -3.99
C TRP A 353 -3.08 -5.37 -4.20
N PHE A 354 -2.49 -5.34 -5.40
CA PHE A 354 -1.36 -4.46 -5.72
C PHE A 354 -1.71 -2.97 -5.67
N VAL A 355 -2.98 -2.62 -5.92
CA VAL A 355 -3.49 -1.24 -5.89
C VAL A 355 -3.87 -0.85 -4.47
N ASP A 356 -4.60 -1.71 -3.76
CA ASP A 356 -5.07 -1.45 -2.40
C ASP A 356 -3.90 -1.31 -1.41
N ASN A 357 -2.77 -2.01 -1.62
CA ASN A 357 -1.62 -1.99 -0.71
C ASN A 357 -0.59 -0.88 -0.99
N ILE A 358 -0.81 0.02 -1.96
CA ILE A 358 0.15 1.10 -2.28
C ILE A 358 0.44 1.99 -1.05
N GLY A 359 -0.58 2.29 -0.25
CA GLY A 359 -0.42 3.06 0.99
C GLY A 359 0.47 2.36 2.01
N SER A 360 0.17 1.08 2.30
CA SER A 360 0.95 0.24 3.21
C SER A 360 2.41 0.06 2.75
N ILE A 361 2.66 -0.05 1.45
CA ILE A 361 4.02 -0.12 0.88
C ILE A 361 4.78 1.20 1.10
N ALA A 362 4.11 2.35 0.96
CA ALA A 362 4.73 3.66 1.20
C ALA A 362 5.09 3.87 2.68
N ASP A 363 4.19 3.47 3.59
CA ASP A 363 4.42 3.54 5.04
C ASP A 363 5.50 2.54 5.49
N TRP A 364 5.46 1.30 5.00
CA TRP A 364 6.51 0.30 5.21
C TRP A 364 7.87 0.85 4.81
N ARG A 365 7.98 1.50 3.65
CA ARG A 365 9.23 2.13 3.18
C ARG A 365 9.67 3.28 4.09
N ALA A 366 8.74 4.12 4.56
CA ALA A 366 9.05 5.22 5.47
C ALA A 366 9.55 4.71 6.83
N THR A 367 8.92 3.68 7.37
CA THR A 367 9.26 3.07 8.66
C THR A 367 10.57 2.27 8.57
N LEU A 368 10.79 1.55 7.46
CA LEU A 368 12.07 0.89 7.14
C LEU A 368 13.24 1.90 7.16
N LEU A 369 13.05 3.09 6.58
CA LEU A 369 14.06 4.16 6.59
C LEU A 369 14.38 4.63 8.02
N ARG A 370 13.37 4.80 8.89
CA ARG A 370 13.57 5.23 10.30
C ARG A 370 14.31 4.17 11.12
N VAL A 371 13.95 2.90 10.99
CA VAL A 371 14.60 1.78 11.72
C VAL A 371 16.01 1.51 11.19
N ALA A 372 16.19 1.46 9.86
CA ALA A 372 17.49 1.18 9.25
C ALA A 372 18.51 2.30 9.54
N SER A 373 18.10 3.57 9.51
CA SER A 373 18.99 4.70 9.86
C SER A 373 19.40 4.69 11.33
N PHE A 374 18.46 4.37 12.25
CA PHE A 374 18.75 4.19 13.67
C PHE A 374 19.77 3.06 13.92
N ARG A 375 19.51 1.87 13.35
CA ARG A 375 20.42 0.71 13.44
C ARG A 375 21.82 1.03 12.89
N LEU A 376 21.89 1.72 11.75
CA LEU A 376 23.14 2.10 11.11
C LEU A 376 23.92 3.14 11.93
N ALA A 377 23.24 4.08 12.60
CA ALA A 377 23.87 5.00 13.54
C ALA A 377 24.47 4.27 14.74
N LEU A 378 23.76 3.31 15.32
CA LEU A 378 24.26 2.48 16.43
C LEU A 378 25.52 1.69 16.06
N ILE A 379 25.61 1.16 14.83
CA ILE A 379 26.80 0.41 14.38
C ILE A 379 28.01 1.34 14.21
N ARG A 380 27.82 2.51 13.58
CA ARG A 380 28.91 3.47 13.34
C ARG A 380 29.48 4.11 14.63
N MET A 381 28.78 4.00 15.75
CA MET A 381 29.27 4.47 17.06
C MET A 381 30.40 3.64 17.68
N ASP A 382 30.78 2.51 17.06
CA ASP A 382 32.01 1.78 17.41
C ASP A 382 33.23 2.22 16.57
N GLU A 383 33.03 2.97 15.48
CA GLU A 383 34.09 3.43 14.57
C GLU A 383 34.74 4.77 15.01
N LYS A 384 34.30 5.32 16.15
CA LYS A 384 34.82 6.53 16.84
C LYS A 384 34.82 6.34 18.35
#